data_AF-A0A842RQ26-F1
#
_entry.id   AF-A0A842RQ26-F1
#
_cell.length_a   1.000
_cell.length_b   1.000
_cell.length_c   1.000
_cell.angle_alpha   90.00
_cell.angle_beta   90.00
_cell.angle_gamma   90.00
#
_symmetry.space_group_name_H-M   'P 1'
#
loop_
_entity.id
_entity.type
_entity.pdbx_description
1 polymer ?
#
loop_
_entity_poly.entity_id
_entity_poly.type
_entity_poly.pdbx_seq_one_letter_code
_entity_poly.pdbx_strand_id
1 'polypeptide(L)'
;MQRNKSITKRRIFIEDFIDKFNNVPQFDIREEFKASFSLNLKKSSQKLTPILKLANVEDAPIISDIYRTVYNDCYPFKNFEDARHLKDLMKSNQYKWIL
;
A
#
# COMPACT_ATOMS: atom_id res chain seq x y z
N MET A 1 38.59 -3.03 23.90
CA MET A 1 38.27 -2.17 22.74
C MET A 1 37.16 -2.84 21.94
N GLN A 2 35.91 -2.37 22.04
CA GLN A 2 34.78 -2.90 21.26
C GLN A 2 34.69 -2.15 19.93
N ARG A 3 34.69 -2.87 18.81
CA ARG A 3 34.53 -2.29 17.46
C ARG A 3 33.05 -1.99 17.21
N ASN A 4 32.70 -0.71 17.21
CA ASN A 4 31.39 -0.25 16.71
C ASN A 4 31.28 -0.59 15.22
N LYS A 5 30.39 -1.53 14.87
CA LYS A 5 29.99 -1.76 13.48
C LYS A 5 29.02 -0.64 13.07
N SER A 6 29.50 0.28 12.24
CA SER A 6 28.63 1.26 11.58
C SER A 6 27.68 0.52 10.63
N ILE A 7 26.37 0.64 10.87
CA ILE A 7 25.35 0.13 9.97
C ILE A 7 25.20 1.15 8.85
N THR A 8 25.94 0.97 7.76
CA THR A 8 25.77 1.77 6.55
C THR A 8 24.42 1.41 5.91
N LYS A 9 23.41 2.27 6.09
CA LYS A 9 22.11 2.15 5.44
C LYS A 9 22.30 2.31 3.93
N ARG A 10 22.26 1.22 3.17
CA ARG A 10 22.29 1.27 1.70
C ARG A 10 21.11 2.11 1.23
N ARG A 11 21.40 3.24 0.57
CA ARG A 11 20.40 4.00 -0.19
C ARG A 11 20.14 3.18 -1.46
N ILE A 12 18.89 2.77 -1.64
CA ILE A 12 18.42 2.13 -2.87
C ILE A 12 17.84 3.25 -3.70
N PHE A 13 18.37 3.47 -4.89
CA PHE A 13 17.85 4.45 -5.82
C PHE A 13 16.73 3.81 -6.66
N ILE A 14 15.87 4.62 -7.26
CA ILE A 14 14.72 4.09 -8.03
C ILE A 14 15.21 3.29 -9.25
N GLU A 15 16.37 3.65 -9.78
CA GLU A 15 17.06 2.99 -10.88
C GLU A 15 17.43 1.54 -10.52
N ASP A 16 17.86 1.28 -9.27
CA ASP A 16 18.15 -0.08 -8.77
C ASP A 16 16.90 -0.98 -8.75
N PHE A 17 15.71 -0.36 -8.66
CA PHE A 17 14.43 -1.06 -8.75
C PHE A 17 14.05 -1.30 -10.21
N ILE A 18 14.13 -0.28 -11.07
CA ILE A 18 13.76 -0.34 -12.49
C ILE A 18 14.62 -1.35 -13.24
N ASP A 19 15.93 -1.41 -12.94
CA ASP A 19 16.85 -2.31 -13.63
C ASP A 19 16.48 -3.80 -13.51
N LYS A 20 15.74 -4.18 -12.47
CA LYS A 20 15.25 -5.54 -12.28
C LYS A 20 14.16 -5.92 -13.29
N PHE A 21 13.52 -4.94 -13.92
CA PHE A 21 12.41 -5.14 -14.84
C PHE A 21 12.79 -4.91 -16.31
N ASN A 22 14.04 -4.55 -16.61
CA ASN A 22 14.51 -4.36 -18.01
C ASN A 22 14.36 -5.62 -18.88
N ASN A 23 14.32 -6.81 -18.28
CA ASN A 23 14.13 -8.09 -18.97
C ASN A 23 12.70 -8.61 -18.92
N VAL A 24 11.73 -7.81 -18.46
CA VAL A 24 10.32 -8.20 -18.47
C VAL A 24 9.79 -7.99 -19.89
N PRO A 25 9.35 -9.07 -20.58
CA PRO A 25 8.78 -8.95 -21.92
C PRO A 25 7.62 -7.96 -21.93
N GLN A 26 7.45 -7.23 -23.03
CA GLN A 26 6.28 -6.38 -23.22
C GLN A 26 5.08 -7.31 -23.50
N PHE A 27 4.08 -7.34 -22.61
CA PHE A 27 2.95 -8.26 -22.72
C PHE A 27 1.72 -7.57 -23.29
N ASP A 28 0.99 -8.25 -24.18
CA ASP A 28 -0.36 -7.84 -24.58
C ASP A 28 -1.32 -8.12 -23.42
N ILE A 29 -1.93 -7.06 -22.89
CA ILE A 29 -2.88 -7.09 -21.76
C ILE A 29 -4.15 -7.92 -22.04
N ARG A 30 -4.38 -8.33 -23.29
CA ARG A 30 -5.51 -9.16 -23.71
C ARG A 30 -5.25 -10.66 -23.56
N GLU A 31 -4.00 -11.07 -23.32
CA GLU A 31 -3.63 -12.47 -23.12
C GLU A 31 -3.36 -12.79 -21.65
N GLU A 32 -3.67 -14.03 -21.24
CA GLU A 32 -3.44 -14.49 -19.87
C GLU A 32 -1.94 -14.54 -19.57
N PHE A 33 -1.45 -13.57 -18.80
CA PHE A 33 -0.04 -13.53 -18.39
C PHE A 33 0.21 -14.41 -17.16
N LYS A 34 0.86 -15.56 -17.35
CA LYS A 34 1.37 -16.40 -16.26
C LYS A 34 2.79 -15.98 -15.91
N ALA A 35 2.91 -15.14 -14.90
CA ALA A 35 4.20 -14.69 -14.41
C ALA A 35 4.97 -15.83 -13.72
N SER A 36 5.94 -16.43 -14.42
CA SER A 36 6.80 -17.48 -13.88
C SER A 36 8.04 -16.89 -13.20
N PHE A 37 7.85 -16.19 -12.08
CA PHE A 37 8.97 -15.76 -11.24
C PHE A 37 8.87 -16.39 -9.84
N SER A 38 10.00 -16.89 -9.36
CA SER A 38 10.13 -17.38 -7.98
C SER A 38 10.51 -16.21 -7.09
N LEU A 39 9.57 -15.72 -6.27
CA LEU A 39 9.87 -14.75 -5.23
C LEU A 39 10.75 -15.43 -4.17
N ASN A 40 12.06 -15.15 -4.20
CA ASN A 40 12.97 -15.49 -3.11
C ASN A 40 12.65 -14.62 -1.89
N LEU A 41 11.59 -14.97 -1.16
CA LEU A 41 11.19 -14.35 0.10
C LEU A 41 12.16 -14.75 1.22
N LYS A 42 13.41 -14.27 1.16
CA LYS A 42 14.32 -14.39 2.30
C LYS A 42 14.09 -13.23 3.29
N LYS A 43 13.54 -13.64 4.45
CA LYS A 43 13.47 -12.96 5.77
C LYS A 43 12.33 -11.96 6.04
N SER A 44 11.18 -12.51 6.42
CA SER A 44 10.53 -12.22 7.70
C SER A 44 9.68 -13.42 8.09
N SER A 45 9.99 -14.12 9.18
CA SER A 45 9.22 -15.26 9.67
C SER A 45 8.03 -14.85 10.55
N GLN A 46 7.66 -13.56 10.57
CA GLN A 46 6.40 -13.14 11.14
C GLN A 46 5.33 -13.28 10.06
N LYS A 47 4.52 -14.33 10.18
CA LYS A 47 3.27 -14.46 9.45
C LYS A 47 2.36 -13.31 9.89
N LEU A 48 2.42 -12.19 9.19
CA LEU A 48 1.47 -11.09 9.35
C LEU A 48 0.11 -11.66 8.94
N THR A 49 -0.78 -11.82 9.92
CA THR A 49 -2.17 -12.22 9.68
C THR A 49 -2.99 -10.94 9.80
N PRO A 50 -3.27 -10.24 8.69
CA PRO A 50 -4.09 -9.04 8.75
C PRO A 50 -5.48 -9.42 9.23
N ILE A 51 -5.99 -8.67 10.22
CA ILE A 51 -7.36 -8.81 10.70
C ILE A 51 -8.15 -7.70 10.03
N LEU A 52 -9.12 -8.10 9.20
CA LEU A 52 -10.08 -7.18 8.63
C LEU A 52 -11.17 -6.89 9.66
N LYS A 53 -11.37 -5.63 10.03
CA LYS A 53 -12.46 -5.16 10.89
C LYS A 53 -13.34 -4.18 10.14
N LEU A 54 -14.64 -4.20 10.44
CA LEU A 54 -15.52 -3.10 10.04
C LEU A 54 -15.07 -1.84 10.77
N ALA A 55 -14.91 -0.76 10.01
CA ALA A 55 -14.51 0.52 10.55
C ALA A 55 -15.69 1.25 11.20
N ASN A 56 -15.42 1.95 12.30
CA ASN A 56 -16.37 2.81 12.98
C ASN A 56 -16.13 4.29 12.65
N VAL A 57 -17.04 5.18 13.03
CA VAL A 57 -16.98 6.63 12.73
C VAL A 57 -15.69 7.28 13.28
N GLU A 58 -15.13 6.70 14.35
CA GLU A 58 -13.90 7.08 15.01
C GLU A 58 -12.67 6.75 14.18
N ASP A 59 -12.74 5.73 13.30
CA ASP A 59 -11.68 5.35 12.36
C ASP A 59 -11.63 6.27 11.13
N ALA A 60 -12.57 7.21 10.98
CA ALA A 60 -12.66 8.09 9.81
C ALA A 60 -11.37 8.88 9.50
N PRO A 61 -10.62 9.43 10.49
CA PRO A 61 -9.34 10.08 10.21
C PRO A 61 -8.30 9.15 9.58
N ILE A 62 -8.24 7.90 10.04
CA ILE A 62 -7.30 6.89 9.50
C ILE A 62 -7.62 6.63 8.03
N ILE A 63 -8.89 6.42 7.71
CA ILE A 63 -9.34 6.17 6.34
C ILE A 63 -9.09 7.38 5.45
N SER A 64 -9.40 8.58 5.93
CA SER A 64 -9.14 9.84 5.21
C SER A 64 -7.66 10.02 4.87
N ASP A 65 -6.76 9.71 5.80
CA ASP A 65 -5.32 9.76 5.55
C ASP A 65 -4.86 8.66 4.58
N ILE A 66 -5.46 7.46 4.60
CA ILE A 66 -5.21 6.42 3.59
C ILE A 66 -5.60 6.95 2.20
N TYR A 67 -6.77 7.56 2.05
CA TYR A 67 -7.20 8.12 0.76
C TYR A 67 -6.25 9.20 0.29
N ARG A 68 -5.86 10.15 1.17
CA ARG A 68 -4.93 11.22 0.82
C ARG A 68 -3.56 10.68 0.40
N THR A 69 -3.05 9.68 1.10
CA THR A 69 -1.75 9.08 0.83
C THR A 69 -1.74 8.29 -0.48
N VAL A 70 -2.81 7.55 -0.77
CA VAL A 70 -2.87 6.63 -1.92
C VAL A 70 -3.30 7.35 -3.19
N TYR A 71 -4.28 8.27 -3.09
CA TYR A 71 -4.90 8.90 -4.25
C TYR A 71 -4.49 10.35 -4.46
N ASN A 72 -3.85 11.00 -3.49
CA ASN A 72 -3.19 12.31 -3.63
C ASN A 72 -4.01 13.33 -4.43
N ASP A 73 -5.16 13.74 -3.89
CA ASP A 73 -6.10 14.70 -4.47
C ASP A 73 -6.80 14.26 -5.79
N CYS A 74 -6.68 13.00 -6.18
CA CYS A 74 -7.28 12.51 -7.42
C CYS A 74 -8.80 12.31 -7.30
N TYR A 75 -9.55 12.80 -8.30
CA TYR A 75 -10.98 12.55 -8.41
C TYR A 75 -11.25 11.11 -8.86
N PRO A 76 -12.29 10.41 -8.35
CA PRO A 76 -13.37 10.88 -7.46
C PRO A 76 -13.04 10.82 -5.96
N PHE A 77 -11.81 10.43 -5.60
CA PHE A 77 -11.49 10.07 -4.21
C PHE A 77 -11.25 11.25 -3.28
N LYS A 78 -11.06 12.45 -3.83
CA LYS A 78 -10.87 13.70 -3.09
C LYS A 78 -11.93 13.94 -2.00
N ASN A 79 -13.18 13.52 -2.21
CA ASN A 79 -14.24 13.68 -1.20
C ASN A 79 -14.04 12.78 0.03
N PHE A 80 -13.31 11.67 -0.11
CA PHE A 80 -13.00 10.76 1.01
C PHE A 80 -11.76 11.19 1.80
N GLU A 81 -11.02 12.20 1.32
CA GLU A 81 -9.87 12.76 2.03
C GLU A 81 -10.26 13.71 3.16
N ASP A 82 -11.52 14.18 3.22
CA ASP A 82 -12.05 14.92 4.36
C ASP A 82 -12.73 13.97 5.35
N ALA A 83 -12.14 13.84 6.54
CA ALA A 83 -12.67 13.01 7.61
C ALA A 83 -14.08 13.43 8.06
N ARG A 84 -14.48 14.70 7.93
CA ARG A 84 -15.85 15.15 8.29
C ARG A 84 -16.87 14.56 7.33
N HIS A 85 -16.62 14.71 6.03
CA HIS A 85 -17.45 14.13 4.98
C HIS A 85 -17.53 12.60 5.11
N LEU A 86 -16.40 11.96 5.40
CA LEU A 86 -16.36 10.52 5.62
C LEU A 86 -17.20 10.07 6.83
N LYS A 87 -17.18 10.80 7.94
CA LYS A 87 -18.02 10.50 9.12
C LYS A 87 -19.51 10.54 8.77
N ASP A 88 -19.93 11.53 7.98
CA ASP A 88 -21.33 11.66 7.56
C ASP A 88 -21.74 10.49 6.65
N LEU A 89 -20.86 10.09 5.72
CA LEU A 89 -21.08 8.91 4.88
C LEU A 89 -21.13 7.61 5.69
N MET A 90 -20.27 7.43 6.68
CA MET A 90 -20.28 6.26 7.56
C MET A 90 -21.58 6.17 8.37
N LYS A 91 -22.10 7.32 8.84
CA LYS A 91 -23.39 7.39 9.55
C LYS A 91 -24.59 7.14 8.63
N SER A 92 -24.50 7.54 7.36
CA SER A 92 -25.58 7.32 6.37
C SER A 92 -25.84 5.84 6.11
N ASN A 93 -24.90 4.96 6.47
CA ASN A 93 -24.98 3.51 6.28
C ASN A 93 -25.07 3.08 4.80
N GLN A 94 -24.88 3.99 3.86
CA GLN A 94 -24.89 3.73 2.42
C GLN A 94 -23.64 2.93 1.98
N TYR A 95 -22.54 3.10 2.69
CA TYR A 95 -21.25 2.46 2.42
C TYR A 95 -20.66 1.88 3.70
N LYS A 96 -19.82 0.85 3.54
CA LYS A 96 -19.09 0.21 4.65
C LYS A 96 -17.60 0.24 4.34
N TRP A 97 -16.82 0.59 5.35
CA TRP A 97 -15.37 0.58 5.28
C TRP A 97 -14.83 -0.59 6.11
N ILE A 98 -13.74 -1.17 5.62
CA ILE A 98 -13.02 -2.26 6.26
C ILE A 98 -11.57 -1.80 6.39
N LEU A 99 -11.00 -2.00 7.58
CA LEU A 99 -9.59 -1.74 7.90
C LEU A 99 -8.89 -3.03 8.29
#